data_AF-A0A7S3BZD5-F1
#
_entry.id   AF-A0A7S3BZD5-F1
#
_cell.length_a   1.000
_cell.length_b   1.000
_cell.length_c   1.000
_cell.angle_alpha   90.00
_cell.angle_beta   90.00
_cell.angle_gamma   90.00
#
_symmetry.space_group_name_H-M   'P 1'
#
loop_
_entity.id
_entity.type
_entity.pdbx_description
1 polymer ?
#
loop_
_entity_poly.entity_id
_entity_poly.type
_entity_poly.pdbx_seq_one_letter_code
_entity_poly.pdbx_strand_id
1 'polypeptide(L)'
;GALGERLINLAQQLDRDAGWGMIKSGDIEAARVNVRCVEFHEMYADGGLYDTEHNDHGSLITLDCMLSEPGEDFGGGGFQTLEADGEMKDHQFGHGDVM
;
A
#
# COMPACT_ATOMS: atom_id res chain seq x y z
N GLY A 1 -7.14 10.18 15.91
CA GLY A 1 -7.10 11.40 15.10
C GLY A 1 -7.67 11.06 13.75
N ALA A 2 -8.50 11.92 13.16
CA ALA A 2 -9.44 11.52 12.09
C ALA A 2 -8.78 10.80 10.88
N LEU A 3 -7.55 11.16 10.50
CA LEU A 3 -6.81 10.48 9.43
C LEU A 3 -6.37 9.06 9.83
N GLY A 4 -5.74 8.90 10.99
CA GLY A 4 -5.24 7.59 11.44
C GLY A 4 -6.36 6.56 11.61
N GLU A 5 -7.53 6.99 12.09
CA GLU A 5 -8.73 6.14 12.16
C GLU A 5 -9.22 5.72 10.76
N ARG A 6 -9.20 6.63 9.78
CA ARG A 6 -9.56 6.31 8.39
C ARG A 6 -8.59 5.31 7.76
N LEU A 7 -7.28 5.48 7.96
CA LEU A 7 -6.26 4.55 7.46
C LEU A 7 -6.42 3.15 8.06
N ILE A 8 -6.66 3.07 9.37
CA ILE A 8 -6.92 1.79 10.04
C ILE A 8 -8.17 1.12 9.48
N ASN A 9 -9.28 1.87 9.33
CA ASN A 9 -10.52 1.33 8.78
C ASN A 9 -10.33 0.83 7.34
N LEU A 10 -9.57 1.56 6.52
CA LEU A 10 -9.26 1.18 5.15
C LEU A 10 -8.40 -0.08 5.09
N ALA A 11 -7.32 -0.16 5.88
CA ALA A 11 -6.48 -1.36 5.96
C ALA A 11 -7.29 -2.59 6.39
N GLN A 12 -8.18 -2.44 7.37
CA GLN A 12 -9.10 -3.51 7.79
C GLN A 12 -10.08 -3.90 6.70
N GLN A 13 -10.53 -2.96 5.87
CA GLN A 13 -11.39 -3.26 4.74
C GLN A 13 -10.63 -4.06 3.68
N LEU A 14 -9.44 -3.61 3.29
CA LEU A 14 -8.60 -4.28 2.30
C LEU A 14 -8.21 -5.70 2.73
N ASP A 15 -7.82 -5.88 3.99
CA ASP A 15 -7.54 -7.20 4.58
C ASP A 15 -8.70 -8.19 4.42
N ARG A 16 -9.94 -7.70 4.60
CA ARG A 16 -11.16 -8.50 4.44
C ARG A 16 -11.49 -8.76 2.98
N ASP A 17 -11.46 -7.72 2.15
CA ASP A 17 -11.87 -7.79 0.74
C ASP A 17 -10.91 -8.67 -0.06
N ALA A 18 -9.61 -8.61 0.24
CA ALA A 18 -8.59 -9.46 -0.36
C ALA A 18 -8.44 -10.83 0.33
N GLY A 19 -9.03 -11.00 1.52
CA GLY A 19 -9.01 -12.27 2.26
C GLY A 19 -7.64 -12.64 2.83
N TRP A 20 -6.76 -11.66 3.10
CA TRP A 20 -5.41 -11.90 3.62
C TRP A 20 -5.43 -12.44 5.07
N GLY A 21 -6.38 -11.96 5.89
CA GLY A 21 -6.52 -12.40 7.28
C GLY A 21 -5.36 -11.97 8.20
N MET A 22 -4.67 -10.89 7.85
CA MET A 22 -3.56 -10.31 8.61
C MET A 22 -4.06 -9.56 9.85
N ILE A 23 -5.26 -8.98 9.79
CA ILE A 23 -5.89 -8.30 10.92
C ILE A 23 -7.00 -9.19 11.49
N LYS A 24 -6.64 -10.05 12.46
CA LYS A 24 -7.59 -11.00 13.07
C LYS A 24 -8.76 -10.30 13.74
N SER A 25 -9.94 -10.39 13.14
CA SER A 25 -11.21 -10.03 13.78
C SER A 25 -11.59 -11.10 14.82
N GLY A 26 -11.52 -10.79 16.12
CA GLY A 26 -12.02 -11.70 17.15
C GLY A 26 -11.44 -11.50 18.54
N ASP A 27 -10.33 -10.78 18.68
CA ASP A 27 -9.74 -10.46 19.96
C ASP A 27 -9.58 -8.94 20.07
N ILE A 28 -10.51 -8.32 20.79
CA ILE A 28 -10.67 -6.85 20.90
C ILE A 28 -9.41 -6.18 21.49
N GLU A 29 -8.56 -6.94 22.19
CA GLU A 29 -7.25 -6.48 22.65
C GLU A 29 -6.11 -6.75 21.64
N ALA A 30 -6.27 -7.69 20.70
CA ALA A 30 -5.31 -7.98 19.61
C ALA A 30 -5.53 -7.14 18.33
N ALA A 31 -6.70 -6.52 18.17
CA ALA A 31 -7.01 -5.59 17.08
C ALA A 31 -6.41 -4.17 17.28
N ARG A 32 -5.37 -4.02 18.10
CA ARG A 32 -4.60 -2.78 18.29
C ARG A 32 -3.61 -2.57 17.14
N VAL A 33 -4.09 -2.55 15.91
CA VAL A 33 -3.29 -2.05 14.80
C VAL A 33 -3.09 -0.55 14.99
N ASN A 34 -1.86 -0.09 14.76
CA ASN A 34 -1.51 1.32 14.81
C ASN A 34 -0.86 1.69 13.49
N VAL A 35 -1.02 2.96 13.10
CA VAL A 35 -0.25 3.51 11.99
C VAL A 35 1.20 3.63 12.45
N ARG A 36 2.09 2.83 11.85
CA ARG A 36 3.53 2.84 12.17
C ARG A 36 4.21 4.09 11.59
N CYS A 37 3.93 4.37 10.33
CA CYS A 37 4.50 5.47 9.58
C CYS A 37 3.46 6.01 8.58
N VAL A 38 3.54 7.30 8.27
CA VAL A 38 2.87 7.91 7.12
C VAL A 38 3.93 8.74 6.43
N GLU A 39 4.19 8.43 5.17
CA GLU A 39 5.20 9.09 4.37
C GLU A 39 4.53 9.73 3.15
N PHE A 40 5.11 10.84 2.71
CA PHE A 40 4.77 11.47 1.44
C PHE A 40 6.00 11.34 0.56
N HIS A 41 5.86 10.68 -0.59
CA HIS A 41 6.95 10.48 -1.54
C HIS A 41 6.72 11.34 -2.76
N GLU A 42 7.77 12.05 -3.17
CA GLU A 42 7.83 12.72 -4.47
C GLU A 42 8.89 11.99 -5.29
N MET A 43 8.49 11.46 -6.44
CA MET A 43 9.38 10.75 -7.36
C MET A 43 9.73 11.66 -8.53
N TYR A 44 10.98 11.55 -8.99
CA TYR A 44 11.48 12.30 -10.15
C TYR A 44 11.92 11.33 -11.24
N ALA A 45 12.28 11.87 -12.40
CA ALA A 45 12.91 11.09 -13.46
C ALA A 45 14.10 10.29 -12.91
N ASP A 46 14.21 9.04 -13.33
CA ASP A 46 15.20 8.05 -12.85
C ASP A 46 15.06 7.65 -11.36
N GLY A 47 14.01 8.13 -10.69
CA GLY A 47 13.62 7.64 -9.37
C GLY A 47 12.90 6.29 -9.49
N GLY A 48 13.25 5.36 -8.61
CA GLY A 48 12.61 4.06 -8.57
C GLY A 48 13.25 3.12 -7.57
N LEU A 49 12.52 2.07 -7.23
CA LEU A 49 12.97 0.99 -6.38
C LEU A 49 13.39 -0.18 -7.28
N TYR A 50 14.68 -0.25 -7.60
CA TYR A 50 15.22 -1.24 -8.55
C TYR A 50 15.44 -2.64 -7.96
N ASP A 51 15.40 -2.76 -6.63
CA ASP A 51 15.47 -4.04 -5.95
C ASP A 51 14.08 -4.69 -5.93
N THR A 52 13.89 -5.71 -6.77
CA THR A 52 12.60 -6.40 -6.92
C THR A 52 12.21 -7.24 -5.71
N GLU A 53 13.15 -7.51 -4.79
CA GLU A 53 12.88 -8.25 -3.55
C GLU A 53 12.65 -7.32 -2.35
N HIS A 54 12.67 -6.01 -2.58
CA HIS A 54 12.37 -5.03 -1.54
C HIS A 54 10.95 -5.23 -0.98
N ASN A 55 10.82 -5.09 0.33
CA ASN A 55 9.53 -5.09 1.01
C ASN A 55 9.55 -4.19 2.25
N ASP A 56 8.37 -3.73 2.63
CA ASP A 56 8.14 -2.93 3.83
C ASP A 56 8.17 -3.78 5.10
N HIS A 57 9.37 -4.01 5.60
CA HIS A 57 9.56 -4.77 6.82
C HIS A 57 8.94 -4.09 8.04
N GLY A 58 8.24 -4.89 8.86
CA GLY A 58 7.68 -4.47 10.15
C GLY A 58 6.28 -3.85 10.09
N SER A 59 5.63 -3.87 8.93
CA SER A 59 4.20 -3.57 8.75
C SER A 59 3.42 -4.86 8.51
N LEU A 60 2.15 -4.91 8.96
CA LEU A 60 1.23 -6.00 8.60
C LEU A 60 0.61 -5.76 7.22
N ILE A 61 0.31 -4.50 6.93
CA ILE A 61 -0.27 -4.00 5.69
C ILE A 61 0.42 -2.67 5.41
N THR A 62 0.91 -2.49 4.18
CA THR A 62 1.26 -1.19 3.62
C THR A 62 0.09 -0.73 2.76
N LEU A 63 -0.18 0.58 2.77
CA LEU A 63 -1.10 1.22 1.85
C LEU A 63 -0.31 2.24 1.04
N ASP A 64 -0.37 2.15 -0.28
CA ASP A 64 0.09 3.22 -1.17
C ASP A 64 -1.14 3.98 -1.70
N CYS A 65 -1.04 5.31 -1.81
CA CYS A 65 -2.10 6.14 -2.35
C CYS A 65 -1.53 7.06 -3.42
N MET A 66 -1.98 6.88 -4.65
CA MET A 66 -1.52 7.67 -5.78
C MET A 66 -2.16 9.06 -5.71
N LEU A 67 -1.33 10.09 -5.54
CA LEU A 67 -1.79 11.49 -5.44
C LEU A 67 -1.67 12.26 -6.76
N SER A 68 -1.03 11.69 -7.78
CA SER A 68 -0.84 12.27 -9.11
C SER A 68 -1.69 11.54 -10.15
N GLU A 69 -1.93 12.16 -11.29
CA GLU A 69 -2.65 11.56 -12.42
C GLU A 69 -1.66 10.96 -13.44
N PRO A 70 -1.52 9.62 -13.54
CA PRO A 70 -0.61 9.00 -14.49
C PRO A 70 -0.98 9.33 -15.94
N GLY A 71 0.01 9.70 -16.75
CA GLY A 71 -0.19 10.12 -18.13
C GLY A 71 -0.49 11.61 -18.30
N GLU A 72 -0.89 12.32 -17.24
CA GLU A 72 -1.01 13.79 -17.23
C GLU A 72 0.15 14.45 -16.46
N ASP A 73 0.35 14.05 -15.20
CA ASP A 73 1.38 14.62 -14.32
C ASP A 73 2.76 14.00 -14.56
N PHE A 74 2.80 12.72 -14.98
CA PHE A 74 4.04 11.98 -15.24
C PHE A 74 3.83 10.86 -16.27
N GLY A 75 4.93 10.30 -16.80
CA GLY A 75 4.93 9.13 -17.66
C GLY A 75 5.96 8.10 -17.19
N GLY A 76 5.62 6.81 -17.25
CA GLY A 76 6.40 5.73 -16.63
C GLY A 76 5.93 5.45 -15.19
N GLY A 77 6.83 5.03 -14.31
CA GLY A 77 6.55 4.89 -12.87
C GLY A 77 5.46 3.88 -12.50
N GLY A 78 5.38 2.76 -13.23
CA GLY A 78 4.35 1.73 -12.98
C GLY A 78 4.46 1.12 -11.57
N PHE A 79 3.32 0.85 -10.95
CA PHE A 79 3.25 0.16 -9.67
C PHE A 79 3.26 -1.36 -9.90
N GLN A 80 4.30 -2.02 -9.38
CA GLN A 80 4.53 -3.44 -9.60
C GLN A 80 4.84 -4.16 -8.28
N THR A 81 4.37 -5.39 -8.15
CA THR A 81 4.68 -6.26 -6.99
C THR A 81 5.27 -7.58 -7.47
N LEU A 82 6.26 -8.09 -6.74
CA LEU A 82 6.71 -9.47 -6.86
C LEU A 82 5.81 -10.34 -5.99
N GLU A 83 5.01 -11.20 -6.60
CA GLU A 83 4.07 -12.07 -5.91
C GLU A 83 4.76 -13.32 -5.33
N ALA A 84 4.08 -14.01 -4.41
CA ALA A 84 4.64 -15.16 -3.69
C ALA A 84 5.00 -16.36 -4.59
N ASP A 85 4.42 -16.44 -5.79
CA ASP A 85 4.75 -17.45 -6.80
C ASP A 85 5.89 -17.01 -7.75
N GLY A 86 6.44 -15.81 -7.55
CA GLY A 86 7.51 -15.24 -8.34
C GLY A 86 7.04 -14.46 -9.57
N GLU A 87 5.73 -14.29 -9.77
CA GLU A 87 5.20 -13.43 -10.84
C GLU A 87 5.41 -11.95 -10.50
N MET A 88 5.94 -11.18 -11.46
CA MET A 88 5.90 -9.72 -11.39
C MET A 88 4.55 -9.26 -11.93
N LYS A 89 3.74 -8.65 -11.06
CA LYS A 89 2.40 -8.17 -11.41
C LYS A 89 2.40 -6.66 -11.57
N ASP A 90 1.89 -6.19 -12.71
CA ASP A 90 1.57 -4.79 -12.95
C ASP A 90 0.16 -4.46 -12.42
N HIS A 91 0.03 -3.31 -11.78
CA HIS A 91 -1.25 -2.82 -11.29
C HIS A 91 -1.63 -1.49 -11.96
N GLN A 92 -2.92 -1.33 -12.24
CA GLN A 92 -3.47 -0.02 -12.53
C GLN A 92 -3.54 0.76 -11.21
N PHE A 93 -2.96 1.96 -11.21
CA PHE A 93 -2.86 2.78 -10.00
C PHE A 93 -3.01 4.26 -10.38
N GLY A 94 -4.25 4.71 -10.46
CA GLY A 94 -4.63 6.07 -10.87
C GLY A 94 -4.84 7.01 -9.69
N HIS A 95 -5.11 8.29 -9.97
CA HIS A 95 -5.30 9.30 -8.94
C HIS A 95 -6.40 8.92 -7.94
N GLY A 96 -6.04 8.88 -6.65
CA GLY A 96 -6.92 8.55 -5.54
C GLY A 96 -7.12 7.05 -5.31
N ASP A 97 -6.54 6.18 -6.13
CA ASP A 97 -6.53 4.75 -5.87
C ASP A 97 -5.66 4.44 -4.64
N VAL A 98 -6.00 3.36 -3.95
CA VAL A 98 -5.22 2.81 -2.84
C VAL A 98 -4.97 1.33 -3.09
N MET A 99 -3.70 0.92 -3.00
CA MET A 99 -3.24 -0.46 -3.19
C MET A 99 -2.59 -1.00 -1.92
#